data_AF-A0A3D4URT0-F1
#
_entry.id   AF-A0A3D4URT0-F1
#
_cell.length_a   1.000
_cell.length_b   1.000
_cell.length_c   1.000
_cell.angle_alpha   90.00
_cell.angle_beta   90.00
_cell.angle_gamma   90.00
#
_symmetry.space_group_name_H-M   'P 1'
#
loop_
_entity.id
_entity.type
_entity.pdbx_description
1 polymer ?
#
loop_
_entity_poly.entity_id
_entity_poly.type
_entity_poly.pdbx_seq_one_letter_code
_entity_poly.pdbx_strand_id
1 'polypeptide(L)'
;MKKYLLRGFVFGVLTIVAVIGCTDSTSIIPETEENISEPSPIPGQYIVVLKGSEKNKIIPGQVSQIESVRNEIIARNNLSLDKVKDTYSHALPGFVAELDDEQLERLQRDENVSYIEQDRMITFAPPCGTPKGGPCDGGGGGGGG
;
A
#
# COMPACT_ATOMS: atom_id res chain seq x y z
N MET A 1 10.30 27.07 51.60
CA MET A 1 11.40 28.05 51.61
C MET A 1 12.58 27.38 50.92
N LYS A 2 13.22 27.84 49.84
CA LYS A 2 13.32 29.13 49.17
C LYS A 2 13.38 28.89 47.65
N LYS A 3 12.78 29.82 46.91
CA LYS A 3 12.77 29.94 45.45
C LYS A 3 14.13 30.45 44.99
N TYR A 4 14.70 29.89 43.94
CA TYR A 4 15.81 30.50 43.20
C TYR A 4 15.30 30.94 41.84
N LEU A 5 14.81 32.18 41.81
CA LEU A 5 14.71 32.98 40.60
C LEU A 5 16.11 33.55 40.34
N LEU A 6 16.69 33.28 39.16
CA LEU A 6 17.48 34.31 38.49
C LEU A 6 17.48 34.11 36.98
N ARG A 7 16.93 35.13 36.31
CA ARG A 7 16.91 35.36 34.86
C ARG A 7 18.34 35.76 34.44
N GLY A 8 18.81 35.29 33.28
CA GLY A 8 20.13 35.70 32.79
C GLY A 8 20.49 35.09 31.44
N PHE A 9 19.93 35.68 30.39
CA PHE A 9 20.30 35.64 28.98
C PHE A 9 21.79 35.29 28.69
N VAL A 10 22.05 34.14 28.06
CA VAL A 10 23.19 33.97 27.14
C VAL A 10 22.66 33.26 25.90
N PHE A 11 22.15 34.05 24.96
CA PHE A 11 22.05 33.64 23.57
C PHE A 11 23.46 33.42 23.02
N GLY A 12 23.66 32.30 22.34
CA GLY A 12 24.75 32.15 21.37
C GLY A 12 25.84 31.19 21.77
N VAL A 13 25.65 29.90 21.46
CA VAL A 13 26.68 29.10 20.79
C VAL A 13 26.00 28.22 19.74
N LEU A 14 25.98 28.73 18.52
CA LEU A 14 25.74 27.99 17.29
C LEU A 14 27.02 27.19 16.99
N THR A 15 27.03 25.87 17.20
CA THR A 15 28.11 25.01 16.71
C THR A 15 27.59 23.63 16.30
N ILE A 16 27.29 23.54 15.00
CA ILE A 16 27.65 22.49 14.03
C ILE A 16 27.22 21.05 14.39
N VAL A 17 26.12 20.63 13.76
CA VAL A 17 25.73 19.23 13.57
C VAL A 17 26.73 18.58 12.59
N ALA A 18 27.54 17.65 13.09
CA ALA A 18 28.36 16.78 12.23
C ALA A 18 27.50 15.63 11.72
N VAL A 19 26.98 15.75 10.49
CA VAL A 19 26.33 14.63 9.80
C VAL A 19 27.43 13.72 9.27
N ILE A 20 27.74 12.65 10.00
CA ILE A 20 28.54 11.55 9.47
C ILE A 20 27.61 10.73 8.59
N GLY A 21 27.54 11.09 7.30
CA GLY A 21 26.96 10.23 6.28
C GLY A 21 27.97 9.19 5.87
N CYS A 22 27.73 7.92 6.18
CA CYS A 22 28.44 6.83 5.53
C CYS A 22 28.11 6.86 4.04
N THR A 23 29.10 7.20 3.21
CA THR A 23 29.09 6.82 1.80
C THR A 23 29.43 5.34 1.73
N ASP A 24 28.42 4.47 1.89
CA ASP A 24 28.56 3.10 1.43
C ASP A 24 28.25 3.13 -0.07
N SER A 25 29.30 3.13 -0.88
CA SER A 25 29.21 2.95 -2.32
C SER A 25 28.81 1.51 -2.62
N THR A 26 27.56 1.17 -2.31
CA THR A 26 26.88 0.02 -2.92
C THR A 26 26.81 0.32 -4.40
N SER A 27 27.60 -0.44 -5.16
CA SER A 27 27.52 -0.48 -6.61
C SER A 27 26.14 -1.05 -6.94
N ILE A 28 25.18 -0.18 -7.22
CA ILE A 28 23.89 -0.55 -7.79
C ILE A 28 24.21 -1.22 -9.14
N ILE A 29 24.01 -2.54 -9.20
CA ILE A 29 23.84 -3.24 -10.48
C ILE A 29 22.67 -2.50 -11.14
N PRO A 30 22.78 -2.01 -12.40
CA PRO A 30 21.67 -1.35 -13.05
C PRO A 30 20.56 -2.41 -13.18
N GLU A 31 19.60 -2.35 -12.27
CA GLU A 31 18.31 -2.97 -12.45
C GLU A 31 17.77 -2.36 -13.73
N THR A 32 17.46 -3.19 -14.71
CA THR A 32 16.72 -2.77 -15.89
C THR A 32 15.46 -2.09 -15.36
N GLU A 33 15.39 -0.76 -15.41
CA GLU A 33 14.22 0.00 -14.98
C GLU A 33 13.06 -0.43 -15.87
N GLU A 34 12.24 -1.38 -15.40
CA GLU A 34 10.93 -1.60 -16.00
C GLU A 34 10.19 -0.28 -15.87
N ASN A 35 9.93 0.36 -17.00
CA ASN A 35 9.29 1.67 -17.06
C ASN A 35 7.80 1.51 -16.72
N ILE A 36 7.52 1.36 -15.43
CA ILE A 36 6.16 1.25 -14.88
C ILE A 36 5.64 2.66 -14.67
N SER A 37 4.48 2.98 -15.26
CA SER A 37 3.81 4.26 -14.98
C SER A 37 3.41 4.33 -13.51
N GLU A 38 3.48 5.53 -12.92
CA GLU A 38 3.02 5.80 -11.56
C GLU A 38 1.62 5.20 -11.30
N PRO A 39 1.43 4.45 -10.20
CA PRO A 39 0.16 3.80 -9.86
C PRO A 39 -1.01 4.79 -9.78
N SER A 40 -1.98 4.68 -10.69
CA SER A 40 -3.16 5.56 -10.71
C SER A 40 -4.25 5.03 -9.78
N PRO A 41 -4.76 5.81 -8.81
CA PRO A 41 -5.85 5.38 -7.94
C PRO A 41 -7.15 5.16 -8.72
N ILE A 42 -7.95 4.19 -8.29
CA ILE A 42 -9.32 3.96 -8.75
C ILE A 42 -10.26 4.66 -7.76
N PRO A 43 -10.92 5.78 -8.13
CA PRO A 43 -11.69 6.58 -7.19
C PRO A 43 -12.77 5.77 -6.46
N GLY A 44 -12.82 5.91 -5.13
CA GLY A 44 -13.81 5.24 -4.29
C GLY A 44 -13.60 3.73 -4.11
N GLN A 45 -12.61 3.11 -4.76
CA GLN A 45 -12.35 1.68 -4.65
C GLN A 45 -11.20 1.38 -3.70
N TYR A 46 -11.45 0.51 -2.72
CA TYR A 46 -10.49 0.22 -1.67
C TYR A 46 -10.34 -1.28 -1.47
N ILE A 47 -9.11 -1.69 -1.14
CA ILE A 47 -8.78 -3.01 -0.65
C ILE A 47 -8.89 -2.99 0.87
N VAL A 48 -9.79 -3.79 1.43
CA VAL A 48 -10.03 -3.92 2.86
C VAL A 48 -9.45 -5.25 3.33
N VAL A 49 -8.43 -5.18 4.18
CA VAL A 49 -7.74 -6.36 4.71
C VAL A 49 -8.27 -6.70 6.09
N LEU A 50 -8.62 -7.97 6.29
CA LEU A 50 -9.26 -8.45 7.51
C LEU A 50 -8.28 -9.19 8.41
N LYS A 51 -8.43 -8.99 9.72
CA LYS A 51 -7.75 -9.78 10.77
C LYS A 51 -8.73 -10.63 11.59
N GLY A 52 -10.03 -10.33 11.50
CA GLY A 52 -11.05 -10.92 12.37
C GLY A 52 -11.03 -10.32 13.77
N SER A 53 -11.77 -10.92 14.70
CA SER A 53 -11.80 -10.43 16.09
C SER A 53 -10.82 -11.20 16.97
N GLU A 54 -10.55 -10.67 18.16
CA GLU A 54 -9.77 -11.37 19.19
C GLU A 54 -10.33 -12.77 19.53
N LYS A 55 -11.66 -12.93 19.45
CA LYS A 55 -12.34 -14.20 19.74
C LYS A 55 -12.42 -15.12 18.52
N ASN A 56 -12.47 -14.53 17.32
CA ASN A 56 -12.62 -15.23 16.06
C ASN A 56 -11.56 -14.74 15.07
N LYS A 57 -10.30 -15.10 15.36
CA LYS A 57 -9.19 -14.77 14.47
C LYS A 57 -9.39 -15.50 13.14
N ILE A 58 -9.17 -14.78 12.05
CA ILE A 58 -9.25 -15.36 10.72
C ILE A 58 -8.06 -16.29 10.49
N ILE A 59 -8.32 -17.47 9.93
CA ILE A 59 -7.28 -18.38 9.45
C ILE A 59 -7.29 -18.32 7.91
N PRO A 60 -6.20 -17.84 7.28
CA PRO A 60 -6.10 -17.81 5.82
C PRO A 60 -6.26 -19.22 5.23
N GLY A 61 -7.04 -19.32 4.16
CA GLY A 61 -7.47 -20.56 3.51
C GLY A 61 -8.80 -21.12 3.99
N GLN A 62 -9.29 -20.74 5.18
CA GLN A 62 -10.62 -21.16 5.66
C GLN A 62 -11.74 -20.29 5.05
N VAL A 63 -12.08 -20.58 3.79
CA VAL A 63 -12.99 -19.76 2.97
C VAL A 63 -14.33 -19.48 3.64
N SER A 64 -14.99 -20.49 4.24
CA SER A 64 -16.31 -20.32 4.87
C SER A 64 -16.27 -19.41 6.11
N GLN A 65 -15.20 -19.51 6.92
CA GLN A 65 -14.98 -18.63 8.07
C GLN A 65 -14.79 -17.19 7.60
N ILE A 66 -13.93 -17.00 6.60
CA ILE A 66 -13.60 -15.68 6.04
C ILE A 66 -14.84 -15.03 5.43
N GLU A 67 -15.64 -15.81 4.69
CA GLU A 67 -16.90 -15.33 4.12
C GLU A 67 -17.87 -14.89 5.22
N SER A 68 -17.99 -15.66 6.30
CA SER A 68 -18.88 -15.32 7.41
C SER A 68 -18.46 -14.01 8.08
N VAL A 69 -17.17 -13.86 8.39
CA VAL A 69 -16.63 -12.63 8.98
C VAL A 69 -16.75 -11.43 8.04
N ARG A 70 -16.46 -11.63 6.74
CA ARG A 70 -16.62 -10.58 5.72
C ARG A 70 -18.06 -10.10 5.64
N ASN A 71 -19.02 -11.02 5.56
CA ASN A 71 -20.44 -10.67 5.45
C ASN A 71 -20.95 -9.95 6.70
N GLU A 72 -20.47 -10.33 7.88
CA GLU A 72 -20.76 -9.62 9.13
C GLU A 72 -20.23 -8.18 9.09
N ILE A 73 -18.97 -7.99 8.67
CA ILE A 73 -18.34 -6.66 8.54
C ILE A 73 -19.07 -5.80 7.53
N ILE A 74 -19.42 -6.34 6.35
CA ILE A 74 -20.17 -5.63 5.32
C ILE A 74 -21.52 -5.15 5.88
N ALA A 75 -22.28 -6.07 6.49
CA ALA A 75 -23.61 -5.75 7.01
C ALA A 75 -23.56 -4.67 8.08
N ARG A 76 -22.68 -4.80 9.08
CA ARG A 76 -22.65 -3.86 10.21
C ARG A 76 -22.04 -2.50 9.89
N ASN A 77 -21.21 -2.41 8.85
CA ASN A 77 -20.72 -1.13 8.34
C ASN A 77 -21.66 -0.51 7.29
N ASN A 78 -22.80 -1.16 7.03
CA ASN A 78 -23.85 -0.67 6.13
C ASN A 78 -23.39 -0.58 4.66
N LEU A 79 -22.57 -1.54 4.25
CA LEU A 79 -22.15 -1.74 2.86
C LEU A 79 -23.13 -2.68 2.16
N SER A 80 -23.34 -2.45 0.88
CA SER A 80 -24.13 -3.35 0.05
C SER A 80 -23.25 -4.38 -0.65
N LEU A 81 -23.72 -5.63 -0.75
CA LEU A 81 -22.94 -6.72 -1.34
C LEU A 81 -22.64 -6.50 -2.83
N ASP A 82 -23.47 -5.76 -3.57
CA ASP A 82 -23.21 -5.39 -4.98
C ASP A 82 -22.04 -4.41 -5.16
N LYS A 83 -21.58 -3.78 -4.07
CA LYS A 83 -20.40 -2.90 -4.06
C LYS A 83 -19.10 -3.66 -3.85
N VAL A 84 -19.15 -4.93 -3.46
CA VAL A 84 -17.98 -5.80 -3.37
C VAL A 84 -17.58 -6.26 -4.77
N LYS A 85 -16.33 -5.97 -5.16
CA LYS A 85 -15.79 -6.25 -6.50
C LYS A 85 -15.01 -7.53 -6.55
N ASP A 86 -14.29 -7.85 -5.48
CA ASP A 86 -13.50 -9.06 -5.38
C ASP A 86 -13.33 -9.45 -3.91
N THR A 87 -12.95 -10.71 -3.68
CA THR A 87 -12.74 -11.25 -2.35
C THR A 87 -11.53 -12.16 -2.28
N TYR A 88 -10.83 -12.10 -1.15
CA TYR A 88 -9.60 -12.84 -0.93
C TYR A 88 -9.74 -13.69 0.33
N SER A 89 -9.35 -14.97 0.22
CA SER A 89 -9.46 -15.91 1.32
C SER A 89 -8.17 -16.68 1.63
N HIS A 90 -7.11 -16.56 0.82
CA HIS A 90 -5.92 -17.42 0.92
C HIS A 90 -4.69 -16.71 1.44
N ALA A 91 -4.04 -15.86 0.62
CA ALA A 91 -2.83 -15.17 1.03
C ALA A 91 -3.12 -14.02 2.00
N LEU A 92 -4.21 -13.28 1.72
CA LEU A 92 -4.60 -12.10 2.47
C LEU A 92 -6.12 -12.08 2.59
N PRO A 93 -6.71 -12.47 3.73
CA PRO A 93 -8.16 -12.41 3.92
C PRO A 93 -8.67 -10.97 3.76
N GLY A 94 -9.64 -10.75 2.88
CA GLY A 94 -10.04 -9.40 2.51
C GLY A 94 -11.11 -9.33 1.45
N PHE A 95 -11.40 -8.10 1.03
CA PHE A 95 -12.27 -7.81 -0.10
C PHE A 95 -11.95 -6.45 -0.71
N VAL A 96 -12.36 -6.27 -1.96
CA VAL A 96 -12.33 -4.98 -2.66
C VAL A 96 -13.75 -4.45 -2.70
N ALA A 97 -13.96 -3.18 -2.37
CA ALA A 97 -15.27 -2.55 -2.46
C ALA A 97 -15.20 -1.10 -2.94
N GLU A 98 -16.28 -0.66 -3.60
CA GLU A 98 -16.59 0.76 -3.75
C GLU A 98 -17.16 1.28 -2.42
N LEU A 99 -16.55 2.32 -1.86
CA LEU A 99 -16.91 2.94 -0.59
C LEU A 99 -17.16 4.43 -0.77
N ASP A 100 -18.19 4.94 -0.09
CA ASP A 100 -18.28 6.37 0.21
C ASP A 100 -17.42 6.73 1.45
N ASP A 101 -17.28 8.03 1.70
CA ASP A 101 -16.43 8.54 2.79
C ASP A 101 -16.91 8.05 4.17
N GLU A 102 -18.22 7.95 4.38
CA GLU A 102 -18.78 7.51 5.66
C GLU A 102 -18.52 6.01 5.89
N GLN A 103 -18.67 5.18 4.87
CA GLN A 103 -18.36 3.76 4.90
C GLN A 103 -16.87 3.52 5.14
N LEU A 104 -16.00 4.30 4.50
CA LEU A 104 -14.56 4.24 4.72
C LEU A 104 -14.21 4.56 6.18
N GLU A 105 -14.75 5.65 6.74
CA GLU A 105 -14.51 6.03 8.14
C GLU A 105 -15.01 4.97 9.13
N ARG A 106 -16.13 4.32 8.84
CA ARG A 106 -16.67 3.23 9.66
C ARG A 106 -15.74 2.02 9.64
N LEU A 107 -15.29 1.61 8.45
CA LEU A 107 -14.35 0.50 8.29
C LEU A 107 -12.97 0.79 8.91
N GLN A 108 -12.48 2.02 8.89
CA GLN A 108 -11.23 2.39 9.54
C GLN A 108 -11.28 2.23 11.07
N ARG A 109 -12.48 2.33 11.66
CA ARG A 109 -12.72 2.15 13.10
C ARG A 109 -13.12 0.73 13.47
N ASP A 110 -13.20 -0.15 12.49
CA ASP A 110 -13.63 -1.52 12.65
C ASP A 110 -12.53 -2.38 13.27
N GLU A 111 -12.81 -3.00 14.43
CA GLU A 111 -11.81 -3.81 15.14
C GLU A 111 -11.37 -5.07 14.37
N ASN A 112 -12.17 -5.54 13.40
CA ASN A 112 -11.87 -6.71 12.59
C ASN A 112 -11.11 -6.38 11.31
N VAL A 113 -10.96 -5.09 10.99
CA VAL A 113 -10.17 -4.59 9.88
C VAL A 113 -8.72 -4.41 10.34
N SER A 114 -7.78 -4.90 9.53
CA SER A 114 -6.36 -4.74 9.74
C SER A 114 -5.90 -3.38 9.22
N TYR A 115 -6.11 -3.14 7.93
CA TYR A 115 -5.84 -1.87 7.25
C TYR A 115 -6.68 -1.78 5.98
N ILE A 116 -6.70 -0.58 5.41
CA ILE A 116 -7.41 -0.26 4.17
C ILE A 116 -6.44 0.47 3.26
N GLU A 117 -6.41 0.10 1.98
CA GLU A 117 -5.59 0.74 0.96
C GLU A 117 -6.47 1.19 -0.21
N GLN A 118 -6.14 2.33 -0.83
CA GLN A 118 -6.76 2.75 -2.08
C GLN A 118 -6.33 1.81 -3.21
N ASP A 119 -7.29 1.24 -3.93
CA ASP A 119 -7.01 0.38 -5.09
C ASP A 119 -6.42 1.20 -6.26
N ARG A 120 -5.53 0.59 -7.03
CA ARG A 120 -4.76 1.27 -8.07
C ARG A 120 -4.61 0.44 -9.34
N MET A 121 -4.67 1.14 -10.46
CA MET A 121 -4.30 0.61 -11.76
C MET A 121 -2.80 0.80 -12.01
N ILE A 122 -2.12 -0.30 -12.30
CA ILE A 122 -0.73 -0.31 -12.79
C ILE A 122 -0.74 -0.56 -14.29
N THR A 123 -0.01 0.26 -15.04
CA THR A 123 0.16 0.06 -16.48
C THR A 123 1.63 -0.15 -16.78
N PHE A 124 1.94 -1.34 -17.31
CA PHE A 124 3.27 -1.66 -17.81
C PHE A 124 3.54 -0.92 -19.12
N ALA A 125 4.79 -0.50 -19.33
CA ALA A 125 5.22 -0.07 -20.64
C ALA A 125 5.01 -1.20 -21.67
N PRO A 126 4.61 -0.86 -22.90
CA PRO A 126 4.55 -1.86 -23.97
C PRO A 126 5.94 -2.48 -24.18
N PRO A 127 6.04 -3.80 -24.42
CA PRO A 127 7.33 -4.43 -24.63
C PRO A 127 7.97 -3.90 -25.91
N CYS A 128 9.30 -3.78 -25.92
CA CYS A 128 10.05 -3.40 -27.11
C CYS A 128 9.76 -4.36 -28.29
N GLY A 129 9.96 -3.88 -29.51
CA GLY A 129 9.63 -4.62 -30.74
C GLY A 129 8.15 -4.64 -31.08
N THR A 130 7.27 -4.11 -30.23
CA THR A 130 5.85 -3.92 -30.55
C THR A 130 5.59 -2.55 -31.19
N PRO A 131 4.47 -2.36 -31.92
CA PRO A 131 4.13 -1.06 -32.51
C PRO A 131 4.08 0.10 -31.50
N LYS A 132 3.89 -0.18 -30.20
CA LYS A 132 3.82 0.83 -29.14
C LYS A 132 5.04 0.84 -28.19
N GLY A 133 5.98 -0.09 -28.30
CA GLY A 133 7.09 -0.26 -27.34
C GLY A 133 8.47 0.17 -27.85
N GLY A 134 8.55 0.74 -29.05
CA GLY A 134 9.83 1.14 -29.65
C GLY A 134 10.71 -0.06 -30.05
N PRO A 135 11.89 0.17 -30.65
CA PRO A 135 12.84 -0.89 -31.00
C PRO A 135 13.46 -1.54 -29.76
N CYS A 136 13.75 -2.85 -29.81
CA CYS A 136 14.59 -3.48 -28.80
C CYS A 136 16.05 -3.09 -29.03
N ASP A 137 16.75 -2.66 -27.99
CA ASP A 137 18.19 -2.44 -27.97
C ASP A 137 18.94 -3.78 -27.87
N GLY A 138 18.84 -4.56 -28.92
CA GLY A 138 19.61 -5.77 -29.13
C GLY A 138 20.39 -5.67 -30.43
N GLY A 139 21.69 -5.41 -30.35
CA GLY A 139 22.62 -5.70 -31.43
C GLY A 139 22.75 -7.22 -31.64
N GLY A 140 21.67 -7.87 -32.07
CA GLY A 140 21.64 -9.27 -32.45
C GLY A 140 21.71 -9.36 -33.97
N GLY A 141 22.91 -9.61 -34.48
CA GLY A 141 23.21 -9.67 -35.91
C GLY A 141 22.23 -10.52 -36.71
N GLY A 142 21.80 -9.98 -37.84
CA GLY A 142 20.99 -10.69 -38.82
C GLY A 142 21.68 -11.99 -39.26
N GLY A 143 21.09 -13.11 -38.88
CA GLY A 143 21.30 -14.40 -39.52
C GLY A 143 20.25 -14.56 -40.61
N GLY A 144 20.48 -13.97 -41.77
CA GLY A 144 19.78 -14.36 -42.99
C GLY A 144 20.33 -15.69 -43.49
N GLY A 145 19.44 -16.64 -43.72
CA GLY A 145 19.71 -17.96 -44.33
C GLY A 145 18.39 -18.62 -44.69
#